data_AF-A0A966KFH5-F1
#
_entry.id   AF-A0A966KFH5-F1
#
_cell.length_a   1.000
_cell.length_b   1.000
_cell.length_c   1.000
_cell.angle_alpha   90.00
_cell.angle_beta   90.00
_cell.angle_gamma   90.00
#
_symmetry.space_group_name_H-M   'P 1'
#
loop_
_entity.id
_entity.type
_entity.pdbx_description
1 polymer ?
#
loop_
_entity_poly.entity_id
_entity_poly.type
_entity_poly.pdbx_seq_one_letter_code
_entity_poly.pdbx_strand_id
1 'polypeptide(L)'
;DDGLSMVYSFYDPALAKHSLGTYVVLDHIKLARELDLNYVYLGYWVPGSSKMGYKSKFSGLEVYHEKKWKKLKDIPDVSSELHPLNTAPVAEQVSELDFPGSEAVR
;
A
#
# COMPACT_ATOMS: atom_id res chain seq x y z
N ASP A 1 -3.06 7.29 -15.96
CA ASP A 1 -3.24 7.00 -14.53
C ASP A 1 -3.92 5.67 -14.36
N ASP A 2 -3.27 4.75 -13.66
CA ASP A 2 -3.63 3.34 -13.42
C ASP A 2 -4.31 3.12 -12.05
N GLY A 3 -4.28 4.13 -11.17
CA GLY A 3 -4.81 4.03 -9.82
C GLY A 3 -4.98 5.34 -9.04
N LEU A 4 -5.61 5.25 -7.87
CA LEU A 4 -5.74 6.34 -6.89
C LEU A 4 -4.63 6.28 -5.84
N SER A 5 -4.06 7.42 -5.47
CA SER A 5 -3.03 7.50 -4.43
C SER A 5 -3.54 8.09 -3.12
N MET A 6 -3.40 7.34 -2.02
CA MET A 6 -3.74 7.81 -0.67
C MET A 6 -2.51 8.44 -0.01
N VAL A 7 -2.33 9.75 -0.16
CA VAL A 7 -1.17 10.47 0.38
C VAL A 7 -1.32 10.80 1.87
N TYR A 8 -2.46 11.40 2.23
CA TYR A 8 -2.76 11.77 3.62
C TYR A 8 -4.20 11.39 3.99
N SER A 9 -4.36 10.81 5.17
CA SER A 9 -5.67 10.54 5.75
C SER A 9 -5.58 10.67 7.27
N PHE A 10 -6.54 11.35 7.86
CA PHE A 10 -6.64 11.56 9.29
C PHE A 10 -8.10 11.42 9.73
N TYR A 11 -8.29 11.04 10.99
CA TYR A 11 -9.59 10.91 11.61
C TYR A 11 -9.47 11.23 13.09
N ASP A 12 -10.59 11.54 13.74
CA ASP A 12 -10.63 11.80 15.17
C ASP A 12 -10.23 10.54 15.97
N PRO A 13 -9.15 10.57 16.78
CA PRO A 13 -8.73 9.44 17.61
C PRO A 13 -9.81 8.93 18.56
N ALA A 14 -10.76 9.78 18.99
CA ALA A 14 -11.88 9.36 19.81
C ALA A 14 -12.77 8.32 19.10
N LEU A 15 -12.74 8.28 17.77
CA LEU A 15 -13.50 7.37 16.92
C LEU A 15 -12.73 6.12 16.50
N ALA A 16 -11.57 5.83 17.10
CA ALA A 16 -10.73 4.68 16.71
C ALA A 16 -11.47 3.34 16.70
N LYS A 17 -12.48 3.16 17.57
CA LYS A 17 -13.33 1.95 17.62
C LYS A 17 -14.18 1.72 16.37
N HIS A 18 -14.38 2.75 15.55
CA HIS A 18 -15.18 2.70 14.32
C HIS A 18 -14.36 2.27 13.09
N SER A 19 -13.06 1.99 13.24
CA SER A 19 -12.18 1.54 12.15
C SER A 19 -12.20 2.46 10.92
N LEU A 20 -12.25 3.78 11.14
CA LEU A 20 -12.37 4.77 10.06
C LEU A 20 -11.24 4.69 9.02
N GLY A 21 -10.02 4.33 9.43
CA GLY A 21 -8.93 4.10 8.48
C GLY A 21 -9.23 2.99 7.47
N THR A 22 -9.84 1.87 7.91
CA THR A 22 -10.28 0.80 7.02
C THR A 22 -11.43 1.26 6.13
N TYR A 23 -12.38 2.02 6.68
CA TYR A 23 -13.50 2.56 5.91
C TYR A 23 -13.02 3.42 4.73
N VAL A 24 -12.10 4.35 4.98
CA VAL A 24 -11.56 5.24 3.92
C VAL A 24 -10.88 4.43 2.82
N VAL A 25 -10.14 3.36 3.16
CA VAL A 25 -9.53 2.48 2.15
C VAL A 25 -10.59 1.78 1.30
N LEU A 26 -11.65 1.24 1.92
CA LEU A 26 -12.74 0.58 1.20
C LEU A 26 -13.50 1.55 0.28
N ASP A 27 -13.69 2.78 0.74
CA ASP A 27 -14.30 3.85 -0.05
C ASP A 27 -13.45 4.19 -1.28
N HIS A 28 -12.13 4.28 -1.13
CA HIS A 28 -11.22 4.51 -2.26
C HIS A 28 -11.18 3.33 -3.23
N ILE A 29 -11.28 2.09 -2.74
CA ILE A 29 -11.41 0.90 -3.61
C ILE A 29 -12.72 0.98 -4.41
N LYS A 30 -13.82 1.42 -3.79
CA LYS A 30 -15.09 1.63 -4.51
C LYS A 30 -14.94 2.71 -5.58
N LEU A 31 -14.34 3.85 -5.23
CA LEU A 31 -14.11 4.95 -6.17
C LEU A 31 -13.20 4.53 -7.34
N ALA A 32 -12.11 3.80 -7.08
CA ALA A 32 -11.24 3.28 -8.14
C ALA A 32 -12.02 2.40 -9.12
N ARG A 33 -12.90 1.53 -8.61
CA ARG A 33 -13.77 0.69 -9.47
C ARG A 33 -14.78 1.50 -10.28
N GLU A 34 -15.34 2.57 -9.71
CA GLU A 34 -16.25 3.48 -10.43
C GLU A 34 -15.53 4.25 -11.56
N LEU A 35 -14.22 4.47 -11.41
CA LEU A 35 -13.36 5.13 -12.38
C LEU A 35 -12.63 4.16 -13.33
N ASP A 36 -12.93 2.86 -13.26
CA ASP A 36 -12.26 1.79 -14.02
C ASP A 36 -10.73 1.74 -13.83
N LEU A 37 -10.30 2.05 -12.61
CA LEU A 37 -8.90 1.98 -12.17
C LEU A 37 -8.62 0.67 -11.45
N ASN A 38 -7.45 0.09 -11.73
CA ASN A 38 -7.08 -1.23 -11.19
C ASN A 38 -6.42 -1.13 -9.81
N TYR A 39 -5.86 0.03 -9.45
CA TYR A 39 -5.02 0.17 -8.27
C TYR A 39 -5.48 1.26 -7.31
N VAL A 40 -5.24 1.00 -6.01
CA VAL A 40 -5.26 2.02 -4.95
C VAL A 40 -3.91 1.94 -4.24
N TYR A 41 -3.07 2.95 -4.44
CA TYR A 41 -1.77 3.06 -3.80
C TYR A 41 -1.94 3.57 -2.38
N LEU A 42 -1.85 2.65 -1.42
CA LEU A 42 -1.94 2.96 0.02
C LEU A 42 -0.69 3.67 0.58
N GLY A 43 0.34 3.86 -0.25
CA GLY A 43 1.64 4.39 0.15
C GLY A 43 2.45 3.39 0.98
N TYR A 44 3.50 3.91 1.62
CA TYR A 44 4.47 3.10 2.35
C TYR A 44 3.82 2.25 3.46
N TRP A 45 4.43 1.11 3.77
CA TRP A 45 3.99 0.19 4.82
C TRP A 45 5.20 -0.38 5.56
N VAL A 46 5.12 -0.43 6.89
CA VAL A 46 6.17 -0.98 7.76
C VAL A 46 5.62 -2.21 8.46
N PRO A 47 6.20 -3.41 8.23
CA PRO A 47 5.84 -4.61 8.97
C PRO A 47 5.99 -4.42 10.48
N GLY A 48 5.08 -4.99 11.26
CA GLY A 48 5.10 -4.89 12.73
C GLY A 48 4.65 -3.54 13.31
N SER A 49 4.39 -2.52 12.49
CA SER A 49 3.90 -1.22 12.97
C SER A 49 2.46 -1.31 13.47
N SER A 50 2.23 -0.94 14.73
CA SER A 50 0.88 -0.88 15.33
C SER A 50 -0.03 0.13 14.63
N LYS A 51 0.52 1.18 14.03
CA LYS A 51 -0.23 2.21 13.30
C LYS A 51 -0.59 1.79 11.87
N MET A 52 0.19 0.89 11.27
CA MET A 52 0.07 0.53 9.84
C MET A 52 -0.32 -0.93 9.61
N GLY A 53 -0.44 -1.73 10.68
CA GLY A 53 -0.81 -3.14 10.60
C GLY A 53 -2.21 -3.42 10.07
N TYR A 54 -3.07 -2.41 9.94
CA TYR A 54 -4.37 -2.60 9.30
C TYR A 54 -4.25 -2.82 7.78
N LYS A 55 -3.20 -2.29 7.12
CA LYS A 55 -3.01 -2.42 5.67
C LYS A 55 -2.78 -3.87 5.23
N SER A 56 -2.13 -4.70 6.06
CA SER A 56 -1.89 -6.10 5.74
C SER A 56 -3.13 -6.99 5.77
N LYS A 57 -4.28 -6.47 6.22
CA LYS A 57 -5.54 -7.22 6.30
C LYS A 57 -6.31 -7.25 4.97
N PHE A 58 -5.90 -6.47 3.97
CA PHE A 58 -6.53 -6.48 2.64
C PHE A 58 -6.00 -7.65 1.80
N SER A 59 -6.91 -8.47 1.25
CA SER A 59 -6.54 -9.69 0.52
C SER A 59 -5.87 -9.45 -0.83
N GLY A 60 -6.10 -8.28 -1.44
CA GLY A 60 -5.51 -7.86 -2.71
C GLY A 60 -4.20 -7.08 -2.56
N LEU A 61 -3.59 -7.07 -1.37
CA LEU A 61 -2.42 -6.22 -1.13
C LEU A 61 -1.18 -6.75 -1.87
N GLU A 62 -0.54 -5.85 -2.60
CA GLU A 62 0.77 -6.04 -3.21
C GLU A 62 1.78 -5.09 -2.57
N VAL A 63 3.03 -5.52 -2.50
CA VAL A 63 4.16 -4.73 -2.01
C VAL A 63 5.28 -4.73 -3.03
N TYR A 64 6.00 -3.62 -3.11
CA TYR A 64 7.18 -3.51 -3.94
C TYR A 64 8.39 -4.08 -3.19
N HIS A 65 8.93 -5.19 -3.69
CA HIS A 65 10.03 -5.91 -3.07
C HIS A 65 10.91 -6.55 -4.14
N GLU A 66 12.24 -6.43 -4.01
CA GLU A 66 13.21 -6.92 -5.01
C GLU A 66 12.89 -6.41 -6.43
N LYS A 67 12.59 -5.12 -6.55
CA LYS A 67 12.26 -4.45 -7.82
C LYS A 67 11.03 -4.99 -8.54
N LYS A 68 10.12 -5.65 -7.83
CA LYS A 68 8.89 -6.21 -8.39
C LYS A 68 7.72 -6.05 -7.43
N TRP A 69 6.52 -5.87 -7.99
CA TRP A 69 5.29 -6.02 -7.24
C TRP A 69 5.02 -7.49 -6.97
N LYS A 70 4.85 -7.84 -5.69
CA LYS A 70 4.52 -9.20 -5.25
C LYS A 70 3.32 -9.13 -4.32
N LYS A 71 2.43 -10.12 -4.40
CA LYS A 71 1.32 -10.22 -3.44
C LYS A 71 1.91 -10.46 -2.06
N LEU A 72 1.39 -9.77 -1.05
CA LEU A 72 1.89 -9.86 0.33
C LEU A 72 1.93 -11.32 0.83
N LYS A 73 0.92 -12.11 0.45
CA LYS A 73 0.79 -13.53 0.81
C LYS A 73 1.86 -14.45 0.21
N ASP A 74 2.56 -14.01 -0.84
CA ASP A 74 3.55 -14.81 -1.56
C ASP A 74 4.98 -14.55 -1.02
N ILE A 75 5.14 -13.62 -0.08
CA ILE A 75 6.42 -13.31 0.57
C ILE A 75 6.54 -14.14 1.84
N PRO A 76 7.50 -15.09 1.91
CA PRO A 76 7.78 -15.82 3.14
C PRO A 76 8.34 -14.86 4.19
N ASP A 77 7.82 -14.94 5.42
CA ASP A 77 8.23 -14.11 6.57
C ASP A 77 8.42 -12.60 6.28
N VAL A 78 7.31 -11.95 5.95
CA VAL A 78 7.26 -10.50 5.68
C VAL A 78 7.92 -9.64 6.76
N SER A 79 7.92 -10.07 8.02
CA SER A 79 8.49 -9.30 9.13
C SER A 79 10.02 -9.21 9.05
N SER A 80 10.69 -10.23 8.56
CA SER A 80 12.15 -10.23 8.41
C SER A 80 12.58 -9.67 7.05
N GLU A 81 11.89 -10.04 5.97
CA GLU A 81 12.22 -9.61 4.60
C GLU A 81 11.99 -8.12 4.34
N LEU A 82 10.94 -7.54 4.93
CA LEU A 82 10.58 -6.12 4.74
C LEU A 82 10.91 -5.26 5.97
N HIS A 83 11.80 -5.74 6.84
CA HIS A 83 12.23 -4.97 8.00
C HIS A 83 13.00 -3.71 7.54
N PRO A 84 12.76 -2.52 8.12
CA PRO A 84 13.42 -1.28 7.69
C PRO A 84 14.95 -1.32 7.68
N LEU A 85 15.56 -2.19 8.49
CA LEU A 85 17.02 -2.38 8.55
C LEU A 85 17.55 -3.34 7.46
N ASN A 86 16.68 -4.15 6.87
CA ASN A 86 17.04 -5.14 5.86
C ASN A 86 16.74 -4.66 4.43
N THR A 87 16.10 -3.49 4.31
CA THR A 87 15.71 -2.90 3.02
C THR A 87 16.48 -1.61 2.76
N ALA A 88 16.66 -1.26 1.48
CA ALA A 88 17.26 0.01 1.08
C ALA A 88 16.53 1.22 1.70
N PRO A 89 17.18 2.40 1.84
CA PRO A 89 16.51 3.61 2.29
C PRO A 89 15.28 3.94 1.44
N VAL A 90 14.24 4.53 2.04
CA VAL A 90 12.97 4.88 1.33
C VAL A 90 13.22 5.68 0.05
N ALA A 91 14.17 6.61 0.06
CA ALA A 91 14.50 7.42 -1.12
C ALA A 91 15.00 6.57 -2.30
N GLU A 92 15.81 5.54 -2.02
CA GLU A 92 16.31 4.62 -3.04
C GLU A 92 15.19 3.71 -3.54
N GLN A 93 14.39 3.14 -2.63
CA GLN A 93 13.23 2.33 -3.00
C GLN A 93 12.27 3.10 -3.92
N VAL A 94 11.98 4.36 -3.60
CA VAL A 94 11.07 5.21 -4.38
C VAL A 94 11.66 5.54 -5.75
N SER A 95 12.98 5.73 -5.86
CA SER A 95 13.65 5.97 -7.14
C SER A 95 13.58 4.78 -8.10
N GLU A 96 13.42 3.57 -7.56
CA GLU A 96 13.32 2.34 -8.32
C GLU A 96 11.88 1.91 -8.57
N LEU A 97 10.87 2.61 -8.04
CA LEU A 97 9.46 2.23 -8.19
C LEU A 97 9.03 2.33 -9.66
N ASP A 98 8.53 1.21 -10.18
CA ASP A 98 7.78 1.18 -11.42
C ASP A 98 6.34 0.79 -11.13
N PHE A 99 5.37 1.63 -11.53
CA PHE A 99 3.96 1.39 -11.23
C PHE A 99 3.33 0.41 -12.24
N PRO A 100 2.52 -0.56 -11.80
CA PRO A 100 1.95 -1.54 -12.72
C PRO A 100 0.91 -0.87 -13.64
N GLY A 101 1.24 -0.77 -14.93
CA GLY A 101 0.43 -0.03 -15.91
C GLY A 101 1.02 1.32 -16.33
N SER A 102 2.22 1.66 -15.84
CA SER A 102 3.00 2.84 -16.20
C SER A 102 3.62 2.82 -17.59
N GLU A 103 3.41 1.76 -18.40
CA GLU A 103 3.96 1.70 -19.76
C GLU A 103 3.56 2.97 -20.49
N ALA A 104 4.54 3.86 -20.65
CA ALA A 104 4.34 5.16 -21.24
C ALA A 104 3.69 4.93 -22.60
N VAL A 105 2.53 5.57 -22.80
CA VAL A 105 1.98 5.80 -24.14
C VAL A 105 3.11 6.42 -24.95
N ARG A 106 3.76 5.60 -25.79
CA ARG A 106 4.73 6.06 -26.78
C ARG A 106 4.00 6.62 -27.99
#